data_AF-A0A7G1P494-F1
#
_entry.id   AF-A0A7G1P494-F1
#
_cell.length_a   1.000
_cell.length_b   1.000
_cell.length_c   1.000
_cell.angle_alpha   90.00
_cell.angle_beta   90.00
_cell.angle_gamma   90.00
#
_symmetry.space_group_name_H-M   'P 1'
#
loop_
_entity.id
_entity.type
_entity.pdbx_description
1 polymer ?
#
loop_
_entity_poly.entity_id
_entity_poly.type
_entity_poly.pdbx_seq_one_letter_code
_entity_poly.pdbx_strand_id
1 'polypeptide(L)'
;MPPTTPDFGPRIDPYAPYEGQRDCDPTAKPGVLDFRDLVLTAYPGTRGMGIGRDCGGPGPSEHKEGRAWDWGVDIHTQEHIAADLIDWLLATDRHGNRHALCRRFGLMYIIWNRRIWNAHRADAGWTPYTGRSPHTDHVHFSFGWAGARKKTTWWTEPGPRAPRLSVGVPSVVDHGSGMVVSGVEMSGEVAHRWQNQAGGAWSGWTPLGRPGSRAVGRPWALVGRYGKLVVFVRGADGALWHTWQSETGEWAPQWVSLGGRLASDPAVVLSPNGALSVFARDPDNHITHTWQHGPEQGHAWNDTWADMGGTTQGRPTALIGRDGGMVLFTRHTDNTLHHRWQTGTGGPWSHWSPLGGRLASDPAVVLSPNGALSVFARDPDDHITHTWQHGPEQGHAWNDTWADMGGTTQGRPTALIGRDGGMVLFTRHTDNTLHHRWQTGTGGPWSHWSPLGGRLTDDPAVVLNPSGDLSVFGRDPQGRVTHTWQRGPAHGHAWNDTWADMEGNLAPSPEATADATGDEAGVGVGVGSDAAAAAAAAAAAAPAAGTPEVPPQHRTSPLPKDEMDRA
;
A
#
# COMPACT_ATOMS: atom_id res chain seq x y z
N MET A 1 -17.98 5.60 6.51
CA MET A 1 -17.51 5.29 5.14
C MET A 1 -17.97 3.90 4.80
N PRO A 2 -18.23 3.57 3.53
CA PRO A 2 -18.76 2.26 3.20
C PRO A 2 -17.69 1.19 3.45
N PRO A 3 -18.11 -0.08 3.67
CA PRO A 3 -17.17 -1.16 3.91
C PRO A 3 -16.16 -1.30 2.77
N THR A 4 -14.94 -1.75 3.08
CA THR A 4 -13.96 -2.05 2.05
C THR A 4 -14.44 -3.21 1.16
N THR A 5 -14.48 -2.98 -0.15
CA THR A 5 -14.85 -4.01 -1.12
C THR A 5 -13.67 -4.94 -1.41
N PRO A 6 -13.79 -6.26 -1.20
CA PRO A 6 -12.81 -7.22 -1.69
C PRO A 6 -12.66 -7.16 -3.22
N ASP A 7 -11.48 -7.47 -3.74
CA ASP A 7 -11.15 -7.30 -5.15
C ASP A 7 -11.73 -8.42 -6.05
N PHE A 8 -13.05 -8.63 -6.06
CA PHE A 8 -13.65 -9.76 -6.77
C PHE A 8 -13.31 -9.83 -8.27
N GLY A 9 -13.19 -11.05 -8.81
CA GLY A 9 -13.01 -11.27 -10.25
C GLY A 9 -14.27 -10.93 -11.06
N PRO A 10 -14.23 -11.08 -12.41
CA PRO A 10 -15.35 -10.69 -13.28
C PRO A 10 -16.62 -11.53 -13.09
N ARG A 11 -16.50 -12.68 -12.44
CA ARG A 11 -17.64 -13.54 -12.09
C ARG A 11 -18.55 -12.82 -11.11
N ILE A 12 -19.86 -12.88 -11.36
CA ILE A 12 -20.87 -12.19 -10.58
C ILE A 12 -22.11 -13.07 -10.38
N ASP A 13 -22.70 -13.05 -9.19
CA ASP A 13 -23.99 -13.71 -8.93
C ASP A 13 -25.10 -13.12 -9.80
N PRO A 14 -26.12 -13.88 -10.23
CA PRO A 14 -27.30 -13.29 -10.84
C PRO A 14 -28.01 -12.36 -9.84
N TYR A 15 -28.90 -11.48 -10.32
CA TYR A 15 -29.81 -10.78 -9.44
C TYR A 15 -30.66 -11.78 -8.65
N ALA A 16 -30.81 -11.54 -7.34
CA ALA A 16 -31.65 -12.38 -6.51
C ALA A 16 -33.10 -12.33 -7.04
N PRO A 17 -33.75 -13.48 -7.30
CA PRO A 17 -35.14 -13.52 -7.66
C PRO A 17 -36.02 -13.07 -6.48
N TYR A 18 -37.27 -12.69 -6.75
CA TYR A 18 -38.23 -12.51 -5.66
C TYR A 18 -38.60 -13.87 -5.07
N GLU A 19 -38.23 -14.08 -3.82
CA GLU A 19 -38.53 -15.27 -3.04
C GLU A 19 -39.53 -14.86 -1.95
N GLY A 20 -40.81 -15.08 -2.23
CA GLY A 20 -41.87 -14.90 -1.24
C GLY A 20 -41.68 -15.88 -0.08
N GLN A 21 -42.06 -15.45 1.11
CA GLN A 21 -41.88 -16.24 2.32
C GLN A 21 -42.78 -17.48 2.35
N ARG A 22 -42.29 -18.52 3.00
CA ARG A 22 -42.93 -19.83 3.08
C ARG A 22 -42.86 -20.43 4.48
N ASP A 23 -41.78 -20.17 5.19
CA ASP A 23 -41.47 -20.79 6.48
C ASP A 23 -41.51 -19.74 7.60
N CYS A 24 -41.65 -20.21 8.84
CA CYS A 24 -41.33 -19.36 10.00
C CYS A 24 -40.15 -19.96 10.77
N ASP A 25 -39.00 -19.32 10.60
CA ASP A 25 -37.77 -19.57 11.34
C ASP A 25 -37.08 -18.21 11.55
N PRO A 26 -37.44 -17.49 12.63
CA PRO A 26 -36.97 -16.12 12.86
C PRO A 26 -35.50 -16.07 13.29
N THR A 27 -34.83 -17.21 13.41
CA THR A 27 -33.40 -17.30 13.69
C THR A 27 -32.62 -16.54 12.63
N ALA A 28 -31.84 -15.54 13.05
CA ALA A 28 -31.05 -14.73 12.15
C ALA A 28 -30.14 -15.62 11.28
N LYS A 29 -30.26 -15.47 9.97
CA LYS A 29 -29.48 -16.26 9.02
C LYS A 29 -28.04 -15.71 8.96
N PRO A 30 -27.03 -16.58 8.81
CA PRO A 30 -25.63 -16.20 9.00
C PRO A 30 -25.16 -15.09 8.05
N GLY A 31 -25.64 -15.05 6.81
CA GLY A 31 -25.29 -13.96 5.89
C GLY A 31 -25.84 -12.60 6.33
N VAL A 32 -27.00 -12.59 6.99
CA VAL A 32 -27.62 -11.36 7.49
C VAL A 32 -26.93 -10.86 8.75
N LEU A 33 -26.46 -11.78 9.61
CA LEU A 33 -25.63 -11.43 10.78
C LEU A 33 -24.31 -10.78 10.35
N ASP A 34 -23.56 -11.42 9.45
CA ASP A 34 -22.29 -10.87 8.99
C ASP A 34 -22.47 -9.55 8.23
N PHE A 35 -23.53 -9.41 7.42
CA PHE A 35 -23.82 -8.15 6.75
C PHE A 35 -24.14 -7.03 7.74
N ARG A 36 -24.99 -7.31 8.74
CA ARG A 36 -25.27 -6.37 9.84
C ARG A 36 -23.97 -5.94 10.51
N ASP A 37 -23.12 -6.89 10.87
CA ASP A 37 -21.89 -6.62 11.62
C ASP A 37 -20.90 -5.81 10.78
N LEU A 38 -20.78 -6.11 9.48
CA LEU A 38 -20.02 -5.32 8.52
C LEU A 38 -20.50 -3.87 8.46
N VAL A 39 -21.81 -3.66 8.32
CA VAL A 39 -22.42 -2.33 8.23
C VAL A 39 -22.27 -1.55 9.53
N LEU A 40 -22.56 -2.16 10.68
CA LEU A 40 -22.42 -1.50 11.97
C LEU A 40 -20.96 -1.18 12.32
N THR A 41 -20.01 -1.99 11.82
CA THR A 41 -18.57 -1.69 11.94
C THR A 41 -18.18 -0.50 11.06
N ALA A 42 -18.71 -0.41 9.84
CA ALA A 42 -18.41 0.68 8.90
C ALA A 42 -19.06 2.02 9.27
N TYR A 43 -20.19 1.97 9.99
CA TYR A 43 -20.97 3.15 10.40
C TYR A 43 -21.20 3.19 11.93
N PRO A 44 -20.12 3.42 12.70
CA PRO A 44 -20.22 3.58 14.15
C PRO A 44 -21.09 4.80 14.47
N GLY A 45 -22.12 4.61 15.31
CA GLY A 45 -23.13 5.63 15.61
C GLY A 45 -24.50 5.39 14.95
N THR A 46 -24.62 4.35 14.13
CA THR A 46 -25.92 3.80 13.69
C THR A 46 -26.31 2.61 14.56
N ARG A 47 -27.55 2.10 14.41
CA ARG A 47 -28.06 0.98 15.23
C ARG A 47 -28.71 -0.12 14.41
N GLY A 48 -28.69 -1.34 14.93
CA GLY A 48 -29.57 -2.40 14.41
C GLY A 48 -30.96 -2.29 15.02
N MET A 49 -32.01 -2.40 14.19
CA MET A 49 -33.42 -2.41 14.64
C MET A 49 -34.07 -3.80 14.61
N GLY A 50 -33.34 -4.83 14.15
CA GLY A 50 -33.71 -6.23 14.34
C GLY A 50 -33.64 -7.05 13.05
N ILE A 51 -33.41 -8.36 13.22
CA ILE A 51 -33.38 -9.36 12.13
C ILE A 51 -34.62 -10.26 12.20
N GLY A 52 -34.83 -10.93 13.33
CA GLY A 52 -35.97 -11.82 13.56
C GLY A 52 -37.22 -11.09 14.03
N ARG A 53 -38.41 -11.55 13.62
CA ARG A 53 -39.70 -11.17 14.21
C ARG A 53 -40.53 -12.42 14.50
N ASP A 54 -41.34 -12.37 15.54
CA ASP A 54 -42.18 -13.50 15.96
C ASP A 54 -43.18 -13.94 14.87
N CYS A 55 -43.39 -15.26 14.79
CA CYS A 55 -44.26 -15.89 13.80
C CYS A 55 -45.72 -15.46 13.91
N GLY A 56 -46.19 -15.13 15.12
CA GLY A 56 -47.59 -14.82 15.43
C GLY A 56 -48.09 -13.46 14.92
N GLY A 57 -47.22 -12.62 14.35
CA GLY A 57 -47.61 -11.32 13.79
C GLY A 57 -48.44 -11.42 12.50
N PRO A 58 -49.15 -10.37 12.08
CA PRO A 58 -49.94 -10.38 10.85
C PRO A 58 -49.05 -10.34 9.59
N GLY A 59 -49.47 -11.09 8.57
CA GLY A 59 -48.91 -11.05 7.22
C GLY A 59 -47.53 -11.72 7.06
N PRO A 60 -47.11 -11.95 5.80
CA PRO A 60 -45.75 -12.37 5.51
C PRO A 60 -44.74 -11.23 5.81
N SER A 61 -43.70 -11.49 6.61
CA SER A 61 -42.45 -10.70 6.69
C SER A 61 -41.17 -11.56 6.63
N GLU A 62 -40.16 -11.14 5.86
CA GLU A 62 -38.85 -11.81 5.73
C GLU A 62 -38.07 -11.84 7.05
N HIS A 63 -38.43 -10.96 7.99
CA HIS A 63 -37.96 -11.04 9.38
C HIS A 63 -38.40 -12.33 10.08
N LYS A 64 -39.52 -12.94 9.68
CA LYS A 64 -39.99 -14.23 10.22
C LYS A 64 -39.18 -15.42 9.70
N GLU A 65 -38.37 -15.21 8.66
CA GLU A 65 -37.42 -16.20 8.14
C GLU A 65 -35.98 -15.86 8.52
N GLY A 66 -35.78 -14.80 9.33
CA GLY A 66 -34.47 -14.33 9.77
C GLY A 66 -33.57 -13.83 8.64
N ARG A 67 -34.16 -13.49 7.48
CA ARG A 67 -33.44 -13.07 6.26
C ARG A 67 -33.67 -11.61 5.87
N ALA A 68 -34.22 -10.81 6.78
CA ALA A 68 -34.30 -9.37 6.63
C ALA A 68 -33.64 -8.67 7.81
N TRP A 69 -33.22 -7.42 7.60
CA TRP A 69 -32.61 -6.60 8.64
C TRP A 69 -33.02 -5.15 8.48
N ASP A 70 -33.43 -4.54 9.60
CA ASP A 70 -33.70 -3.10 9.69
C ASP A 70 -32.45 -2.41 10.25
N TRP A 71 -31.82 -1.55 9.44
CA TRP A 71 -30.69 -0.71 9.82
C TRP A 71 -31.19 0.68 10.21
N GLY A 72 -31.09 1.03 11.49
CA GLY A 72 -31.58 2.28 12.04
C GLY A 72 -30.70 3.47 11.66
N VAL A 73 -31.19 4.24 10.70
CA VAL A 73 -30.68 5.51 10.22
C VAL A 73 -31.86 6.41 9.90
N ASP A 74 -31.85 7.64 10.39
CA ASP A 74 -32.97 8.58 10.23
C ASP A 74 -32.76 9.51 9.03
N ILE A 75 -33.78 9.70 8.19
CA ILE A 75 -33.63 10.48 6.96
C ILE A 75 -33.34 11.96 7.24
N HIS A 76 -33.87 12.53 8.32
CA HIS A 76 -33.72 13.95 8.58
C HIS A 76 -32.33 14.29 9.11
N THR A 77 -31.60 13.31 9.64
CA THR A 77 -30.32 13.52 10.31
C THR A 77 -29.16 12.70 9.73
N GLN A 78 -29.44 11.59 9.05
CA GLN A 78 -28.47 10.58 8.62
C GLN A 78 -28.68 10.12 7.16
N GLU A 79 -29.39 10.90 6.31
CA GLU A 79 -29.60 10.55 4.90
C GLU A 79 -28.29 10.27 4.15
N HIS A 80 -27.26 11.08 4.38
CA HIS A 80 -25.95 10.89 3.75
C HIS A 80 -25.30 9.56 4.12
N ILE A 81 -25.54 9.02 5.32
CA ILE A 81 -25.04 7.71 5.76
C ILE A 81 -25.78 6.59 5.03
N ALA A 82 -27.11 6.72 4.90
CA ALA A 82 -27.92 5.77 4.16
C ALA A 82 -27.55 5.75 2.67
N ALA A 83 -27.37 6.93 2.06
CA ALA A 83 -26.96 7.10 0.68
C ALA A 83 -25.59 6.46 0.41
N ASP A 84 -24.60 6.71 1.27
CA ASP A 84 -23.24 6.17 1.15
C ASP A 84 -23.23 4.63 1.07
N LEU A 85 -23.96 3.92 1.94
CA LEU A 85 -24.05 2.46 1.89
C LEU A 85 -24.86 1.97 0.67
N ILE A 86 -25.99 2.62 0.37
CA ILE A 86 -26.86 2.22 -0.73
C ILE A 86 -26.13 2.37 -2.06
N ASP A 87 -25.44 3.48 -2.28
CA ASP A 87 -24.67 3.75 -3.49
C ASP A 87 -23.52 2.76 -3.62
N TRP A 88 -22.84 2.42 -2.52
CA TRP A 88 -21.84 1.36 -2.49
C TRP A 88 -22.40 0.00 -2.90
N LEU A 89 -23.57 -0.40 -2.39
CA LEU A 89 -24.23 -1.65 -2.76
C LEU A 89 -24.66 -1.69 -4.24
N LEU A 90 -25.15 -0.55 -4.75
CA LEU A 90 -25.74 -0.43 -6.08
C LEU A 90 -24.73 -0.01 -7.16
N ALA A 91 -23.49 0.28 -6.78
CA ALA A 91 -22.42 0.64 -7.71
C ALA A 91 -22.16 -0.46 -8.77
N THR A 92 -21.74 -0.01 -9.94
CA THR A 92 -21.18 -0.89 -10.98
C THR A 92 -19.74 -1.21 -10.61
N ASP A 93 -19.36 -2.50 -10.59
CA ASP A 93 -17.97 -2.88 -10.32
C ASP A 93 -17.04 -2.61 -11.51
N ARG A 94 -15.74 -2.82 -11.29
CA ARG A 94 -14.68 -2.62 -12.28
C ARG A 94 -14.76 -3.54 -13.51
N HIS A 95 -15.62 -4.56 -13.48
CA HIS A 95 -15.85 -5.48 -14.60
C HIS A 95 -17.14 -5.15 -15.36
N GLY A 96 -17.75 -3.99 -15.07
CA GLY A 96 -19.00 -3.56 -15.70
C GLY A 96 -20.25 -4.22 -15.12
N ASN A 97 -20.13 -4.95 -14.00
CA ASN A 97 -21.29 -5.57 -13.37
C ASN A 97 -22.10 -4.53 -12.61
N ARG A 98 -23.28 -4.16 -13.13
CA ARG A 98 -24.22 -3.25 -12.44
C ARG A 98 -24.71 -3.86 -11.13
N HIS A 99 -24.86 -3.01 -10.11
CA HIS A 99 -25.33 -3.37 -8.76
C HIS A 99 -24.54 -4.53 -8.14
N ALA A 100 -23.21 -4.51 -8.32
CA ALA A 100 -22.37 -5.66 -8.09
C ALA A 100 -22.49 -6.17 -6.65
N LEU A 101 -22.29 -5.31 -5.66
CA LEU A 101 -22.30 -5.73 -4.26
C LEU A 101 -23.68 -6.17 -3.79
N CYS A 102 -24.74 -5.53 -4.27
CA CYS A 102 -26.10 -6.01 -4.04
C CYS A 102 -26.28 -7.48 -4.49
N ARG A 103 -25.79 -7.82 -5.69
CA ARG A 103 -25.81 -9.19 -6.22
C ARG A 103 -24.92 -10.12 -5.40
N ARG A 104 -23.70 -9.68 -5.05
CA ARG A 104 -22.74 -10.48 -4.28
C ARG A 104 -23.19 -10.76 -2.85
N PHE A 105 -23.88 -9.84 -2.19
CA PHE A 105 -24.50 -10.11 -0.88
C PHE A 105 -25.77 -10.96 -0.99
N GLY A 106 -26.37 -11.05 -2.18
CA GLY A 106 -27.64 -11.74 -2.41
C GLY A 106 -28.84 -10.97 -1.87
N LEU A 107 -28.82 -9.64 -1.97
CA LEU A 107 -29.95 -8.78 -1.60
C LEU A 107 -31.07 -8.89 -2.63
N MET A 108 -32.29 -9.11 -2.15
CA MET A 108 -33.51 -9.25 -2.93
C MET A 108 -34.19 -7.91 -3.19
N TYR A 109 -34.27 -7.06 -2.16
CA TYR A 109 -34.72 -5.68 -2.28
C TYR A 109 -34.21 -4.82 -1.12
N ILE A 110 -34.23 -3.50 -1.33
CA ILE A 110 -33.90 -2.47 -0.34
C ILE A 110 -35.06 -1.49 -0.30
N ILE A 111 -35.53 -1.12 0.90
CA ILE A 111 -36.57 -0.10 1.09
C ILE A 111 -35.99 1.04 1.91
N TRP A 112 -36.11 2.26 1.39
CA TRP A 112 -35.66 3.47 2.06
C TRP A 112 -36.54 4.64 1.60
N ASN A 113 -37.01 5.46 2.54
CA ASN A 113 -37.72 6.70 2.28
C ASN A 113 -38.86 6.57 1.23
N ARG A 114 -39.85 5.72 1.54
CA ARG A 114 -41.00 5.42 0.67
C ARG A 114 -40.64 4.99 -0.75
N ARG A 115 -39.43 4.47 -0.96
CA ARG A 115 -38.98 3.91 -2.23
C ARG A 115 -38.47 2.49 -2.01
N ILE A 116 -38.59 1.66 -3.04
CA ILE A 116 -38.07 0.29 -3.07
C ILE A 116 -37.26 0.07 -4.34
N TRP A 117 -36.07 -0.49 -4.16
CA TRP A 117 -35.24 -1.03 -5.23
C TRP A 117 -35.31 -2.56 -5.19
N ASN A 118 -35.53 -3.19 -6.34
CA ASN A 118 -35.76 -4.63 -6.45
C ASN A 118 -34.72 -5.29 -7.36
N ALA A 119 -33.98 -6.28 -6.86
CA ALA A 119 -32.95 -6.97 -7.63
C ALA A 119 -33.53 -7.63 -8.90
N HIS A 120 -34.67 -8.33 -8.76
CA HIS A 120 -35.36 -8.99 -9.87
C HIS A 120 -35.98 -8.03 -10.90
N ARG A 121 -35.95 -6.70 -10.67
CA ARG A 121 -36.39 -5.64 -11.58
C ARG A 121 -35.42 -4.46 -11.57
N ALA A 122 -34.12 -4.75 -11.48
CA ALA A 122 -33.09 -3.74 -11.24
C ALA A 122 -33.07 -2.60 -12.28
N ASP A 123 -33.48 -2.87 -13.52
CA ASP A 123 -33.56 -1.85 -14.58
C ASP A 123 -34.65 -0.79 -14.35
N ALA A 124 -35.64 -1.07 -13.51
CA ALA A 124 -36.65 -0.09 -13.13
C ALA A 124 -36.12 0.94 -12.11
N GLY A 125 -34.93 0.72 -11.54
CA GLY A 125 -34.36 1.56 -10.50
C GLY A 125 -35.21 1.61 -9.23
N TRP A 126 -35.16 2.73 -8.52
CA TRP A 126 -36.00 2.99 -7.35
C TRP A 126 -37.43 3.30 -7.78
N THR A 127 -38.40 2.58 -7.20
CA THR A 127 -39.83 2.75 -7.48
C THR A 127 -40.60 3.15 -6.20
N PRO A 128 -41.79 3.75 -6.30
CA PRO A 128 -42.58 4.11 -5.12
C PRO A 128 -42.94 2.90 -4.26
N TYR A 129 -42.79 3.03 -2.94
CA TYR A 129 -43.19 2.04 -1.94
C TYR A 129 -44.43 2.50 -1.16
N THR A 130 -45.48 1.68 -1.17
CA THR A 130 -46.79 1.97 -0.58
C THR A 130 -47.08 1.23 0.72
N GLY A 131 -46.10 0.49 1.26
CA GLY A 131 -46.27 -0.25 2.51
C GLY A 131 -46.49 0.66 3.73
N ARG A 132 -46.94 0.04 4.82
CA ARG A 132 -47.34 0.72 6.07
C ARG A 132 -46.20 1.52 6.72
N SER A 133 -45.01 0.94 6.78
CA SER A 133 -43.81 1.64 7.26
C SER A 133 -43.28 2.55 6.14
N PRO A 134 -43.08 3.85 6.36
CA PRO A 134 -42.48 4.73 5.37
C PRO A 134 -40.97 4.53 5.22
N HIS A 135 -40.32 3.77 6.12
CA HIS A 135 -38.86 3.56 6.15
C HIS A 135 -38.08 4.89 6.14
N THR A 136 -38.50 5.83 6.97
CA THR A 136 -37.83 7.13 7.15
C THR A 136 -36.88 7.14 8.34
N ASP A 137 -37.00 6.17 9.24
CA ASP A 137 -36.18 5.98 10.44
C ASP A 137 -35.26 4.75 10.38
N HIS A 138 -35.31 3.99 9.27
CA HIS A 138 -34.44 2.87 8.98
C HIS A 138 -34.41 2.51 7.49
N VAL A 139 -33.29 1.92 7.03
CA VAL A 139 -33.21 1.19 5.76
C VAL A 139 -33.55 -0.26 6.02
N HIS A 140 -34.46 -0.83 5.22
CA HIS A 140 -34.79 -2.25 5.29
C HIS A 140 -34.10 -3.02 4.17
N PHE A 141 -33.31 -4.03 4.56
CA PHE A 141 -32.65 -4.96 3.66
C PHE A 141 -33.33 -6.31 3.73
N SER A 142 -33.69 -6.86 2.57
CA SER A 142 -34.17 -8.24 2.48
C SER A 142 -33.25 -9.08 1.60
N PHE A 143 -32.89 -10.26 2.07
CA PHE A 143 -31.99 -11.19 1.39
C PHE A 143 -32.78 -12.30 0.69
N GLY A 144 -32.27 -12.74 -0.45
CA GLY A 144 -32.61 -14.05 -1.01
C GLY A 144 -31.95 -15.17 -0.22
N TRP A 145 -32.38 -16.42 -0.42
CA TRP A 145 -31.86 -17.56 0.34
C TRP A 145 -30.37 -17.81 0.13
N ALA A 146 -29.84 -17.52 -1.06
CA ALA A 146 -28.42 -17.65 -1.34
C ALA A 146 -27.58 -16.68 -0.50
N GLY A 147 -27.98 -15.41 -0.43
CA GLY A 147 -27.31 -14.39 0.40
C GLY A 147 -27.43 -14.70 1.88
N ALA A 148 -28.66 -14.97 2.35
CA ALA A 148 -28.93 -15.26 3.75
C ALA A 148 -28.14 -16.48 4.29
N ARG A 149 -27.88 -17.48 3.44
CA ARG A 149 -27.16 -18.72 3.79
C ARG A 149 -25.68 -18.73 3.37
N LYS A 150 -25.10 -17.57 3.03
CA LYS A 150 -23.69 -17.44 2.65
C LYS A 150 -23.27 -18.26 1.42
N LYS A 151 -24.09 -18.27 0.37
CA LYS A 151 -23.85 -19.06 -0.86
C LYS A 151 -23.48 -18.24 -2.09
N THR A 152 -23.56 -16.92 -2.02
CA THR A 152 -23.15 -16.02 -3.11
C THR A 152 -21.65 -15.77 -3.12
N THR A 153 -21.15 -15.12 -4.16
CA THR A 153 -19.70 -14.90 -4.34
C THR A 153 -19.05 -14.06 -3.24
N TRP A 154 -19.79 -13.17 -2.56
CA TRP A 154 -19.27 -12.45 -1.40
C TRP A 154 -18.75 -13.40 -0.30
N TRP A 155 -19.44 -14.52 -0.11
CA TRP A 155 -19.16 -15.45 0.97
C TRP A 155 -18.31 -16.64 0.56
N THR A 156 -18.35 -17.01 -0.73
CA THR A 156 -17.81 -18.27 -1.24
C THR A 156 -16.58 -18.07 -2.11
N GLU A 157 -16.40 -16.90 -2.71
CA GLU A 157 -15.13 -16.58 -3.35
C GLU A 157 -14.17 -16.07 -2.29
N PRO A 158 -12.91 -16.57 -2.25
CA PRO A 158 -11.86 -15.88 -1.55
C PRO A 158 -11.68 -14.55 -2.26
N GLY A 159 -12.37 -13.51 -1.78
CA GLY A 159 -12.09 -12.15 -2.22
C GLY A 159 -10.58 -11.93 -2.05
N PRO A 160 -9.87 -11.38 -3.06
CA PRO A 160 -8.49 -11.02 -2.84
C PRO A 160 -8.45 -10.04 -1.68
N ARG A 161 -7.69 -10.41 -0.67
CA ARG A 161 -7.22 -9.50 0.37
C ARG A 161 -6.41 -8.41 -0.35
N ALA A 162 -6.45 -7.18 0.18
CA ALA A 162 -5.75 -6.02 -0.37
C ALA A 162 -4.37 -6.42 -0.94
N PRO A 163 -3.97 -5.93 -2.14
CA PRO A 163 -2.69 -6.28 -2.75
C PRO A 163 -1.56 -6.27 -1.73
N ARG A 164 -0.87 -7.39 -1.62
CA ARG A 164 0.18 -7.57 -0.61
C ARG A 164 1.51 -7.30 -1.26
N LEU A 165 2.05 -6.14 -0.92
CA LEU A 165 3.32 -5.64 -1.41
C LEU A 165 4.37 -5.76 -0.30
N SER A 166 5.57 -6.12 -0.69
CA SER A 166 6.77 -5.91 0.13
C SER A 166 7.94 -5.44 -0.73
N VAL A 167 8.69 -4.49 -0.17
CA VAL A 167 9.75 -3.76 -0.86
C VAL A 167 11.12 -4.08 -0.24
N GLY A 168 11.59 -5.30 -0.49
CA GLY A 168 12.98 -5.71 -0.25
C GLY A 168 13.80 -5.68 -1.55
N VAL A 169 14.93 -6.40 -1.58
CA VAL A 169 15.59 -6.77 -2.84
C VAL A 169 15.47 -8.28 -2.99
N PRO A 170 14.60 -8.78 -3.88
CA PRO A 170 13.77 -8.05 -4.85
C PRO A 170 12.50 -7.40 -4.25
N SER A 171 11.78 -6.57 -5.02
CA SER A 171 10.39 -6.19 -4.70
C SER A 171 9.45 -7.33 -5.09
N VAL A 172 8.38 -7.55 -4.31
CA VAL A 172 7.36 -8.55 -4.64
C VAL A 172 5.95 -8.02 -4.44
N VAL A 173 5.06 -8.39 -5.36
CA VAL A 173 3.63 -8.12 -5.30
C VAL A 173 2.86 -9.40 -5.61
N ASP A 174 1.86 -9.73 -4.80
CA ASP A 174 0.87 -10.75 -5.13
C ASP A 174 -0.41 -10.08 -5.66
N HIS A 175 -0.77 -10.41 -6.91
CA HIS A 175 -1.96 -9.86 -7.58
C HIS A 175 -3.13 -10.86 -7.66
N GLY A 176 -3.14 -11.87 -6.80
CA GLY A 176 -4.23 -12.84 -6.64
C GLY A 176 -4.17 -14.04 -7.59
N SER A 177 -3.60 -13.89 -8.79
CA SER A 177 -3.35 -15.02 -9.71
C SER A 177 -1.90 -15.48 -9.73
N GLY A 178 -1.04 -14.87 -8.92
CA GLY A 178 0.37 -15.22 -8.78
C GLY A 178 1.17 -14.08 -8.18
N MET A 179 2.39 -14.41 -7.75
CA MET A 179 3.38 -13.42 -7.35
C MET A 179 4.16 -12.91 -8.56
N VAL A 180 4.48 -11.62 -8.54
CA VAL A 180 5.45 -10.97 -9.44
C VAL A 180 6.57 -10.40 -8.61
N VAL A 181 7.79 -10.75 -8.99
CA VAL A 181 9.03 -10.32 -8.37
C VAL A 181 9.76 -9.41 -9.35
N SER A 182 10.23 -8.26 -8.89
CA SER A 182 10.90 -7.26 -9.72
C SER A 182 12.19 -6.78 -9.06
N GLY A 183 13.19 -6.48 -9.87
CA GLY A 183 14.48 -5.96 -9.41
C GLY A 183 15.17 -5.12 -10.48
N VAL A 184 16.20 -4.39 -10.06
CA VAL A 184 17.11 -3.68 -10.97
C VAL A 184 18.33 -4.56 -11.16
N GLU A 185 18.69 -4.85 -12.40
CA GLU A 185 19.90 -5.57 -12.74
C GLU A 185 21.14 -4.68 -12.61
N MET A 186 22.33 -5.27 -12.57
CA MET A 186 23.61 -4.53 -12.56
C MET A 186 23.77 -3.57 -13.77
N SER A 187 23.08 -3.84 -14.88
CA SER A 187 23.03 -2.99 -16.07
C SER A 187 22.20 -1.71 -15.89
N GLY A 188 21.38 -1.65 -14.83
CA GLY A 188 20.38 -0.60 -14.62
C GLY A 188 19.05 -0.83 -15.32
N GLU A 189 18.86 -1.99 -15.95
CA GLU A 189 17.56 -2.42 -16.48
C GLU A 189 16.66 -2.93 -15.34
N VAL A 190 15.36 -2.67 -15.43
CA VAL A 190 14.38 -3.28 -14.53
C VAL A 190 13.96 -4.61 -15.15
N ALA A 191 14.03 -5.69 -14.38
CA ALA A 191 13.56 -7.00 -14.79
C ALA A 191 12.52 -7.53 -13.82
N HIS A 192 11.65 -8.41 -14.31
CA HIS A 192 10.64 -9.06 -13.50
C HIS A 192 10.49 -10.55 -13.84
N ARG A 193 9.90 -11.29 -12.90
CA ARG A 193 9.59 -12.72 -12.99
C ARG A 193 8.25 -12.95 -12.31
N TRP A 194 7.42 -13.87 -12.82
CA TRP A 194 6.09 -14.12 -12.27
C TRP A 194 5.75 -15.60 -12.17
N GLN A 195 4.81 -15.94 -11.31
CA GLN A 195 4.18 -17.26 -11.31
C GLN A 195 3.15 -17.36 -12.42
N ASN A 196 3.18 -18.42 -13.23
CA ASN A 196 2.21 -18.65 -14.31
C ASN A 196 0.77 -18.86 -13.78
N GLN A 197 0.66 -19.29 -12.53
CA GLN A 197 -0.56 -19.39 -11.74
C GLN A 197 -0.16 -19.39 -10.26
N ALA A 198 -1.06 -19.04 -9.35
CA ALA A 198 -0.77 -18.99 -7.92
C ALA A 198 -0.18 -20.33 -7.41
N GLY A 199 1.00 -20.26 -6.79
CA GLY A 199 1.73 -21.43 -6.29
C GLY A 199 2.32 -22.35 -7.39
N GLY A 200 2.26 -21.94 -8.65
CA GLY A 200 2.74 -22.70 -9.79
C GLY A 200 4.19 -22.41 -10.18
N ALA A 201 4.58 -22.90 -11.36
CA ALA A 201 5.89 -22.65 -11.94
C ALA A 201 6.11 -21.16 -12.24
N TRP A 202 7.35 -20.72 -12.09
CA TRP A 202 7.77 -19.36 -12.40
C TRP A 202 8.24 -19.21 -13.84
N SER A 203 7.99 -18.05 -14.45
CA SER A 203 8.56 -17.63 -15.73
C SER A 203 10.08 -17.53 -15.67
N GLY A 204 10.74 -17.24 -16.81
CA GLY A 204 12.10 -16.69 -16.78
C GLY A 204 12.11 -15.21 -16.37
N TRP A 205 13.28 -14.69 -16.01
CA TRP A 205 13.48 -13.24 -15.88
C TRP A 205 13.26 -12.57 -17.23
N THR A 206 12.39 -11.57 -17.24
CA THR A 206 12.02 -10.81 -18.45
C THR A 206 12.36 -9.34 -18.21
N PRO A 207 13.01 -8.66 -19.17
CA PRO A 207 13.26 -7.23 -19.05
C PRO A 207 11.96 -6.43 -19.17
N LEU A 208 11.80 -5.43 -18.30
CA LEU A 208 10.82 -4.34 -18.42
C LEU A 208 11.43 -3.10 -19.08
N GLY A 209 12.69 -3.18 -19.52
CA GLY A 209 13.42 -2.08 -20.12
C GLY A 209 14.09 -1.16 -19.10
N ARG A 210 14.75 -0.13 -19.64
CA ARG A 210 15.59 0.79 -18.88
C ARG A 210 14.92 2.17 -18.72
N PRO A 211 14.64 2.64 -17.50
CA PRO A 211 14.19 4.01 -17.27
C PRO A 211 15.37 4.99 -17.40
N GLY A 212 15.19 6.02 -18.24
CA GLY A 212 16.25 6.99 -18.55
C GLY A 212 17.55 6.32 -18.99
N SER A 213 18.68 6.72 -18.40
CA SER A 213 19.99 6.12 -18.66
C SER A 213 20.26 4.83 -17.88
N ARG A 214 19.69 4.70 -16.67
CA ARG A 214 19.65 3.51 -15.81
C ARG A 214 18.71 3.72 -14.62
N ALA A 215 18.07 2.65 -14.16
CA ALA A 215 17.42 2.59 -12.87
C ALA A 215 18.45 2.51 -11.74
N VAL A 216 18.12 3.08 -10.58
CA VAL A 216 18.86 2.95 -9.33
C VAL A 216 17.90 2.69 -8.18
N GLY A 217 18.31 1.86 -7.22
CA GLY A 217 17.46 1.54 -6.06
C GLY A 217 16.46 0.42 -6.28
N ARG A 218 15.50 0.30 -5.36
CA ARG A 218 14.45 -0.72 -5.36
C ARG A 218 13.28 -0.26 -6.23
N PRO A 219 12.84 -1.06 -7.23
CA PRO A 219 11.59 -0.79 -7.92
C PRO A 219 10.42 -1.02 -6.95
N TRP A 220 9.41 -0.18 -7.02
CA TRP A 220 8.18 -0.29 -6.24
C TRP A 220 7.06 -0.76 -7.16
N ALA A 221 6.83 -2.07 -7.19
CA ALA A 221 5.74 -2.67 -7.96
C ALA A 221 4.48 -2.77 -7.10
N LEU A 222 3.33 -2.36 -7.60
CA LEU A 222 2.06 -2.59 -6.92
C LEU A 222 0.95 -2.93 -7.90
N VAL A 223 -0.13 -3.49 -7.39
CA VAL A 223 -1.39 -3.60 -8.12
C VAL A 223 -2.07 -2.24 -8.04
N GLY A 224 -2.09 -1.52 -9.16
CA GLY A 224 -2.81 -0.28 -9.33
C GLY A 224 -4.30 -0.52 -9.62
N ARG A 225 -4.95 0.49 -10.20
CA ARG A 225 -6.35 0.39 -10.63
C ARG A 225 -6.57 -0.81 -11.57
N TYR A 226 -7.77 -1.38 -11.49
CA TYR A 226 -8.22 -2.50 -12.35
C TYR A 226 -7.43 -3.80 -12.22
N GLY A 227 -6.68 -4.00 -11.14
CA GLY A 227 -5.89 -5.21 -10.94
C GLY A 227 -4.64 -5.28 -11.81
N LYS A 228 -4.18 -4.14 -12.37
CA LYS A 228 -3.03 -4.05 -13.26
C LYS A 228 -1.80 -3.56 -12.54
N LEU A 229 -0.63 -4.08 -12.92
CA LEU A 229 0.61 -3.70 -12.28
C LEU A 229 1.07 -2.33 -12.74
N VAL A 230 1.63 -1.59 -11.78
CA VAL A 230 2.38 -0.36 -12.01
C VAL A 230 3.71 -0.51 -11.27
N VAL A 231 4.81 -0.15 -11.94
CA VAL A 231 6.15 -0.19 -11.36
C VAL A 231 6.71 1.21 -11.38
N PHE A 232 7.18 1.66 -10.23
CA PHE A 232 7.89 2.92 -10.06
C PHE A 232 9.35 2.64 -9.73
N VAL A 233 10.27 3.46 -10.20
CA VAL A 233 11.69 3.36 -9.84
C VAL A 233 12.36 4.71 -9.99
N ARG A 234 13.42 4.94 -9.23
CA ARG A 234 14.25 6.12 -9.39
C ARG A 234 15.25 5.91 -10.54
N GLY A 235 15.39 6.88 -11.42
CA GLY A 235 16.43 6.93 -12.43
C GLY A 235 17.74 7.50 -11.87
N ALA A 236 18.88 7.22 -12.51
CA ALA A 236 20.16 7.83 -12.12
C ALA A 236 20.21 9.36 -12.29
N ASP A 237 19.26 9.93 -13.03
CA ASP A 237 19.01 11.37 -13.13
C ASP A 237 18.29 11.95 -11.90
N GLY A 238 17.89 11.10 -10.95
CA GLY A 238 17.11 11.48 -9.78
C GLY A 238 15.62 11.62 -10.07
N ALA A 239 15.14 11.41 -11.30
CA ALA A 239 13.71 11.46 -11.58
C ALA A 239 13.00 10.18 -11.13
N LEU A 240 11.71 10.29 -10.81
CA LEU A 240 10.81 9.15 -10.70
C LEU A 240 10.39 8.71 -12.11
N TRP A 241 10.56 7.43 -12.40
CA TRP A 241 10.08 6.80 -13.62
C TRP A 241 9.03 5.76 -13.31
N HIS A 242 8.07 5.58 -14.21
CA HIS A 242 7.08 4.52 -14.09
C HIS A 242 6.75 3.83 -15.41
N THR A 243 6.32 2.57 -15.30
CA THR A 243 5.70 1.79 -16.36
C THR A 243 4.48 1.06 -15.79
N TRP A 244 3.53 0.66 -16.63
CA TRP A 244 2.28 0.06 -16.20
C TRP A 244 1.75 -0.94 -17.22
N GLN A 245 0.88 -1.83 -16.76
CA GLN A 245 0.11 -2.71 -17.63
C GLN A 245 -1.17 -2.03 -18.12
N SER A 246 -1.50 -2.23 -19.39
CA SER A 246 -2.80 -1.92 -19.97
C SER A 246 -3.90 -2.86 -19.43
N GLU A 247 -5.15 -2.59 -19.78
CA GLU A 247 -6.28 -3.47 -19.46
C GLU A 247 -6.13 -4.88 -20.05
N THR A 248 -5.48 -5.01 -21.21
CA THR A 248 -5.16 -6.28 -21.85
C THR A 248 -3.93 -6.96 -21.23
N GLY A 249 -3.21 -6.29 -20.33
CA GLY A 249 -2.04 -6.82 -19.61
C GLY A 249 -0.69 -6.55 -20.29
N GLU A 250 -0.69 -5.80 -21.38
CA GLU A 250 0.54 -5.39 -22.08
C GLU A 250 1.23 -4.25 -21.31
N TRP A 251 2.55 -4.30 -21.20
CA TRP A 251 3.30 -3.20 -20.59
C TRP A 251 3.34 -1.98 -21.50
N ALA A 252 3.38 -0.80 -20.91
CA ALA A 252 3.66 0.44 -21.62
C ALA A 252 4.97 0.27 -22.42
N PRO A 253 5.00 0.71 -23.69
CA PRO A 253 6.11 0.41 -24.60
C PRO A 253 7.41 1.10 -24.19
N GLN A 254 7.34 2.13 -23.35
CA GLN A 254 8.47 2.91 -22.84
C GLN A 254 8.19 3.32 -21.40
N TRP A 255 9.25 3.50 -20.61
CA TRP A 255 9.16 4.15 -19.30
C TRP A 255 8.82 5.63 -19.47
N VAL A 256 7.96 6.15 -18.59
CA VAL A 256 7.60 7.56 -18.56
C VAL A 256 8.18 8.21 -17.31
N SER A 257 8.78 9.39 -17.48
CA SER A 257 9.27 10.19 -16.35
C SER A 257 8.12 10.99 -15.74
N LEU A 258 8.04 10.99 -14.41
CA LEU A 258 7.19 11.87 -13.63
C LEU A 258 8.01 13.03 -13.01
N GLY A 259 9.25 13.23 -13.49
CA GLY A 259 10.15 14.27 -12.98
C GLY A 259 10.56 14.07 -11.52
N GLY A 260 10.76 15.17 -10.79
CA GLY A 260 11.20 15.16 -9.41
C GLY A 260 12.73 15.12 -9.25
N ARG A 261 13.19 15.27 -8.00
CA ARG A 261 14.61 15.19 -7.60
C ARG A 261 14.71 14.23 -6.41
N LEU A 262 14.73 12.93 -6.64
CA LEU A 262 14.69 11.90 -5.61
C LEU A 262 16.11 11.53 -5.16
N ALA A 263 16.38 11.68 -3.86
CA ALA A 263 17.57 11.16 -3.17
C ALA A 263 17.31 9.82 -2.47
N SER A 264 16.05 9.41 -2.34
CA SER A 264 15.67 8.08 -1.84
C SER A 264 14.85 7.30 -2.86
N ASP A 265 14.69 6.00 -2.61
CA ASP A 265 13.68 5.22 -3.32
C ASP A 265 12.27 5.73 -2.93
N PRO A 266 11.28 5.59 -3.83
CA PRO A 266 9.93 6.07 -3.60
C PRO A 266 9.18 5.21 -2.58
N ALA A 267 8.13 5.78 -1.98
CA ALA A 267 7.05 5.06 -1.31
C ALA A 267 5.73 5.39 -2.01
N VAL A 268 4.99 4.35 -2.43
CA VAL A 268 3.79 4.52 -3.24
C VAL A 268 2.59 3.87 -2.57
N VAL A 269 1.48 4.60 -2.49
CA VAL A 269 0.20 4.13 -1.95
C VAL A 269 -0.91 4.31 -2.96
N LEU A 270 -1.85 3.36 -2.96
CA LEU A 270 -3.10 3.45 -3.70
C LEU A 270 -4.20 3.90 -2.74
N SER A 271 -4.74 5.10 -2.98
CA SER A 271 -5.84 5.64 -2.19
C SER A 271 -7.16 4.91 -2.49
N PRO A 272 -8.14 4.91 -1.57
CA PRO A 272 -9.43 4.24 -1.78
C PRO A 272 -10.20 4.70 -3.04
N ASN A 273 -9.95 5.91 -3.52
CA ASN A 273 -10.50 6.46 -4.76
C ASN A 273 -9.78 6.00 -6.04
N GLY A 274 -8.82 5.07 -5.94
CA GLY A 274 -8.05 4.53 -7.06
C GLY A 274 -6.89 5.41 -7.53
N ALA A 275 -6.63 6.53 -6.87
CA ALA A 275 -5.50 7.41 -7.20
C ALA A 275 -4.20 6.96 -6.51
N LEU A 276 -3.10 7.02 -7.25
CA LEU A 276 -1.76 6.75 -6.73
C LEU A 276 -1.14 8.01 -6.12
N SER A 277 -0.42 7.83 -5.02
CA SER A 277 0.35 8.88 -4.34
C SER A 277 1.77 8.37 -4.11
N VAL A 278 2.76 9.17 -4.50
CA VAL A 278 4.19 8.83 -4.41
C VAL A 278 4.90 9.84 -3.52
N PHE A 279 5.70 9.34 -2.58
CA PHE A 279 6.52 10.12 -1.66
C PHE A 279 7.98 9.73 -1.81
N ALA A 280 8.89 10.68 -1.71
CA ALA A 280 10.32 10.41 -1.70
C ALA A 280 11.08 11.53 -0.99
N ARG A 281 12.27 11.23 -0.47
CA ARG A 281 13.19 12.26 0.02
C ARG A 281 13.95 12.88 -1.15
N ASP A 282 14.14 14.19 -1.13
CA ASP A 282 14.97 14.91 -2.09
C ASP A 282 16.41 15.13 -1.57
N PRO A 283 17.36 15.63 -2.41
CA PRO A 283 18.73 15.90 -1.97
C PRO A 283 18.87 16.91 -0.83
N ASP A 284 17.85 17.74 -0.63
CA ASP A 284 17.79 18.77 0.39
C ASP A 284 17.17 18.22 1.71
N ASN A 285 16.97 16.89 1.78
CA ASN A 285 16.44 16.14 2.92
C ASN A 285 14.95 16.40 3.24
N HIS A 286 14.22 17.02 2.33
CA HIS A 286 12.78 17.20 2.46
C HIS A 286 12.04 15.98 1.89
N ILE A 287 10.85 15.69 2.40
CA ILE A 287 9.94 14.79 1.69
C ILE A 287 9.23 15.59 0.60
N THR A 288 9.20 15.06 -0.61
CA THR A 288 8.43 15.58 -1.74
C THR A 288 7.36 14.57 -2.16
N HIS A 289 6.29 15.08 -2.77
CA HIS A 289 5.11 14.30 -3.10
C HIS A 289 4.55 14.63 -4.49
N THR A 290 4.18 13.61 -5.27
CA THR A 290 3.31 13.74 -6.45
C THR A 290 2.18 12.70 -6.39
N TRP A 291 1.05 12.99 -7.03
CA TRP A 291 -0.13 12.13 -6.98
C TRP A 291 -0.91 12.19 -8.28
N GLN A 292 -1.75 11.16 -8.49
CA GLN A 292 -2.80 11.19 -9.48
C GLN A 292 -4.02 11.90 -8.92
N HIS A 293 -4.69 12.71 -9.74
CA HIS A 293 -6.00 13.24 -9.41
C HIS A 293 -7.07 12.12 -9.35
N GLY A 294 -8.23 12.46 -8.81
CA GLY A 294 -9.37 11.55 -8.73
C GLY A 294 -9.94 11.17 -10.11
N PRO A 295 -10.92 10.25 -10.15
CA PRO A 295 -11.53 9.77 -11.39
C PRO A 295 -12.18 10.90 -12.21
N GLU A 296 -12.66 11.95 -11.56
CA GLU A 296 -13.24 13.14 -12.20
C GLU A 296 -12.25 13.88 -13.11
N GLN A 297 -10.95 13.72 -12.89
CA GLN A 297 -9.88 14.32 -13.69
C GLN A 297 -9.06 13.26 -14.45
N GLY A 298 -9.67 12.09 -14.70
CA GLY A 298 -9.08 11.03 -15.51
C GLY A 298 -7.79 10.43 -14.94
N HIS A 299 -7.51 10.62 -13.65
CA HIS A 299 -6.28 10.19 -12.99
C HIS A 299 -4.99 10.76 -13.62
N ALA A 300 -5.05 11.99 -14.14
CA ALA A 300 -3.86 12.73 -14.53
C ALA A 300 -2.91 12.90 -13.33
N TRP A 301 -1.60 12.86 -13.57
CA TRP A 301 -0.61 13.18 -12.54
C TRP A 301 -0.56 14.68 -12.30
N ASN A 302 -0.26 15.07 -11.06
CA ASN A 302 0.02 16.46 -10.75
C ASN A 302 1.27 16.95 -11.51
N ASP A 303 1.20 18.14 -12.10
CA ASP A 303 2.25 18.68 -12.99
C ASP A 303 3.57 18.97 -12.25
N THR A 304 3.51 19.18 -10.94
CA THR A 304 4.67 19.52 -10.12
C THR A 304 4.74 18.65 -8.86
N TRP A 305 5.94 18.52 -8.31
CA TRP A 305 6.12 17.89 -7.01
C TRP A 305 5.84 18.91 -5.91
N ALA A 306 5.04 18.51 -4.92
CA ALA A 306 4.79 19.30 -3.73
C ALA A 306 5.87 19.04 -2.67
N ASP A 307 6.39 20.11 -2.08
CA ASP A 307 7.27 20.02 -0.91
C ASP A 307 6.44 19.77 0.36
N MET A 308 6.74 18.68 1.05
CA MET A 308 6.12 18.28 2.31
C MET A 308 6.99 18.64 3.52
N GLY A 309 8.15 19.28 3.31
CA GLY A 309 9.13 19.66 4.31
C GLY A 309 9.71 18.48 5.08
N GLY A 310 10.19 18.76 6.29
CA GLY A 310 10.88 17.79 7.15
C GLY A 310 12.39 17.86 6.99
N THR A 311 13.12 17.23 7.91
CA THR A 311 14.58 17.13 7.91
C THR A 311 14.96 15.66 8.03
N THR A 312 14.86 14.96 6.90
CA THR A 312 14.85 13.50 6.84
C THR A 312 16.18 12.96 6.35
N GLN A 313 16.60 11.81 6.86
CA GLN A 313 17.75 11.06 6.32
C GLN A 313 17.34 9.70 5.79
N GLY A 314 16.24 9.16 6.31
CA GLY A 314 15.66 7.90 5.88
C GLY A 314 14.73 8.01 4.68
N ARG A 315 14.28 6.86 4.20
CA ARG A 315 13.18 6.78 3.24
C ARG A 315 11.83 6.98 3.93
N PRO A 316 10.87 7.59 3.23
CA PRO A 316 9.49 7.57 3.67
C PRO A 316 8.94 6.14 3.63
N THR A 317 8.09 5.81 4.62
CA THR A 317 7.14 4.69 4.56
C THR A 317 5.73 5.27 4.64
N ALA A 318 4.88 4.95 3.67
CA ALA A 318 3.52 5.46 3.57
C ALA A 318 2.51 4.32 3.54
N LEU A 319 1.36 4.52 4.19
CA LEU A 319 0.21 3.62 4.08
C LEU A 319 -1.11 4.38 4.28
N ILE A 320 -2.22 3.72 3.94
CA ILE A 320 -3.56 4.21 4.23
C ILE A 320 -3.92 3.84 5.67
N GLY A 321 -4.22 4.85 6.49
CA GLY A 321 -4.71 4.67 7.84
C GLY A 321 -6.16 4.21 7.87
N ARG A 322 -6.66 3.83 9.06
CA ARG A 322 -8.03 3.33 9.24
C ARG A 322 -9.14 4.30 8.81
N ASP A 323 -8.84 5.59 8.72
CA ASP A 323 -9.80 6.63 8.33
C ASP A 323 -9.73 6.96 6.82
N GLY A 324 -8.98 6.17 6.04
CA GLY A 324 -8.78 6.38 4.59
C GLY A 324 -7.74 7.44 4.23
N GLY A 325 -7.33 8.27 5.18
CA GLY A 325 -6.22 9.23 5.02
C GLY A 325 -4.86 8.54 4.98
N MET A 326 -3.93 9.11 4.20
CA MET A 326 -2.55 8.65 4.17
C MET A 326 -1.82 9.02 5.47
N VAL A 327 -0.95 8.13 5.93
CA VAL A 327 0.01 8.36 7.02
C VAL A 327 1.41 8.06 6.52
N LEU A 328 2.32 9.00 6.76
CA LEU A 328 3.70 8.96 6.35
C LEU A 328 4.62 8.92 7.57
N PHE A 329 5.63 8.07 7.53
CA PHE A 329 6.65 7.89 8.56
C PHE A 329 8.04 8.02 7.96
N THR A 330 8.97 8.63 8.68
CA THR A 330 10.36 8.76 8.23
C THR A 330 11.31 8.95 9.41
N ARG A 331 12.57 8.53 9.24
CA ARG A 331 13.66 8.79 10.18
C ARG A 331 14.22 10.19 9.90
N HIS A 332 14.13 11.07 10.89
CA HIS A 332 14.73 12.40 10.85
C HIS A 332 16.24 12.33 11.09
N THR A 333 16.96 13.40 10.74
CA THR A 333 18.42 13.54 10.93
C THR A 333 18.87 13.45 12.39
N ASP A 334 17.96 13.63 13.34
CA ASP A 334 18.18 13.42 14.77
C ASP A 334 18.03 11.95 15.20
N ASN A 335 17.86 11.04 14.25
CA ASN A 335 17.62 9.61 14.46
C ASN A 335 16.30 9.28 15.16
N THR A 336 15.33 10.19 15.21
CA THR A 336 14.00 9.88 15.75
C THR A 336 12.99 9.59 14.63
N LEU A 337 11.92 8.88 14.98
CA LEU A 337 10.79 8.67 14.09
C LEU A 337 9.93 9.93 14.08
N HIS A 338 9.61 10.42 12.89
CA HIS A 338 8.59 11.44 12.69
C HIS A 338 7.48 10.92 11.79
N HIS A 339 6.28 11.46 11.98
CA HIS A 339 5.14 11.16 11.12
C HIS A 339 4.37 12.40 10.69
N ARG A 340 3.59 12.24 9.62
CA ARG A 340 2.68 13.24 9.06
C ARG A 340 1.47 12.51 8.48
N TRP A 341 0.27 13.07 8.61
CA TRP A 341 -0.96 12.39 8.16
C TRP A 341 -1.97 13.33 7.52
N GLN A 342 -2.86 12.79 6.71
CA GLN A 342 -4.05 13.49 6.22
C GLN A 342 -5.21 13.36 7.20
N THR A 343 -6.01 14.41 7.32
CA THR A 343 -7.29 14.37 8.04
C THR A 343 -8.38 13.70 7.17
N GLY A 344 -8.25 12.41 6.92
CA GLY A 344 -9.12 11.62 6.04
C GLY A 344 -8.74 11.71 4.55
N THR A 345 -9.48 10.98 3.71
CA THR A 345 -9.21 10.89 2.27
C THR A 345 -9.24 12.27 1.60
N GLY A 346 -8.12 12.72 1.04
CA GLY A 346 -8.01 14.02 0.37
C GLY A 346 -8.06 15.24 1.29
N GLY A 347 -8.05 15.04 2.61
CA GLY A 347 -8.00 16.12 3.60
C GLY A 347 -6.63 16.82 3.67
N PRO A 348 -6.55 17.96 4.38
CA PRO A 348 -5.28 18.62 4.63
C PRO A 348 -4.30 17.72 5.39
N TRP A 349 -3.02 18.01 5.20
CA TRP A 349 -1.93 17.34 5.91
C TRP A 349 -1.63 18.04 7.23
N SER A 350 -1.36 17.26 8.28
CA SER A 350 -0.84 17.74 9.56
C SER A 350 0.53 18.42 9.41
N HIS A 351 1.06 18.99 10.49
CA HIS A 351 2.50 19.23 10.60
C HIS A 351 3.25 17.93 10.88
N TRP A 352 4.57 17.91 10.65
CA TRP A 352 5.43 16.82 11.11
C TRP A 352 5.42 16.76 12.64
N SER A 353 5.17 15.57 13.19
CA SER A 353 5.16 15.35 14.63
C SER A 353 6.15 14.24 15.01
N PRO A 354 6.94 14.41 16.08
CA PRO A 354 7.88 13.39 16.54
C PRO A 354 7.15 12.26 17.27
N LEU A 355 7.65 11.03 17.10
CA LEU A 355 7.29 9.84 17.88
C LEU A 355 8.50 9.27 18.64
N GLY A 356 9.60 10.03 18.72
CA GLY A 356 10.80 9.67 19.47
C GLY A 356 11.51 8.43 18.93
N GLY A 357 12.09 7.63 19.82
CA GLY A 357 12.90 6.46 19.47
C GLY A 357 14.35 6.81 19.14
N ARG A 358 15.18 5.78 18.92
CA ARG A 358 16.57 5.88 18.48
C ARG A 358 16.72 4.94 17.28
N LEU A 359 16.52 5.45 16.07
CA LEU A 359 16.48 4.66 14.85
C LEU A 359 17.87 4.61 14.20
N ALA A 360 18.29 3.42 13.80
CA ALA A 360 19.43 3.12 12.93
C ALA A 360 19.00 2.45 11.61
N SER A 361 17.70 2.34 11.36
CA SER A 361 17.12 1.94 10.08
C SER A 361 15.90 2.80 9.74
N ASP A 362 15.46 2.72 8.49
CA ASP A 362 14.14 3.22 8.11
C ASP A 362 13.03 2.43 8.83
N PRO A 363 11.84 3.03 9.05
CA PRO A 363 10.75 2.38 9.75
C PRO A 363 9.98 1.40 8.85
N ALA A 364 9.55 0.28 9.43
CA ALA A 364 8.56 -0.61 8.86
C ALA A 364 7.22 -0.46 9.60
N VAL A 365 6.13 -0.30 8.85
CA VAL A 365 4.84 0.09 9.42
C VAL A 365 3.75 -0.84 8.93
N VAL A 366 2.87 -1.25 9.85
CA VAL A 366 1.69 -2.07 9.55
C VAL A 366 0.44 -1.48 10.18
N LEU A 367 -0.69 -1.61 9.50
CA LEU A 367 -2.01 -1.38 10.06
C LEU A 367 -2.60 -2.73 10.49
N SER A 368 -2.80 -2.91 11.79
CA SER A 368 -3.39 -4.12 12.35
C SER A 368 -4.90 -4.17 12.10
N PRO A 369 -5.54 -5.36 12.10
CA PRO A 369 -7.00 -5.50 11.89
C PRO A 369 -7.87 -4.70 12.87
N ASN A 370 -7.35 -4.38 14.05
CA ASN A 370 -8.00 -3.52 15.04
C ASN A 370 -7.89 -2.02 14.71
N GLY A 371 -7.34 -1.64 13.56
CA GLY A 371 -7.19 -0.24 13.13
C GLY A 371 -6.06 0.52 13.83
N ALA A 372 -5.14 -0.16 14.52
CA ALA A 372 -3.96 0.43 15.13
C ALA A 372 -2.74 0.33 14.22
N LEU A 373 -1.99 1.42 14.10
CA LEU A 373 -0.68 1.41 13.47
C LEU A 373 0.38 0.87 14.42
N SER A 374 1.36 0.16 13.87
CA SER A 374 2.54 -0.36 14.56
C SER A 374 3.77 -0.06 13.74
N VAL A 375 4.80 0.50 14.37
CA VAL A 375 6.05 0.93 13.72
C VAL A 375 7.24 0.23 14.36
N PHE A 376 8.04 -0.42 13.52
CA PHE A 376 9.22 -1.18 13.89
C PHE A 376 10.46 -0.55 13.26
N ALA A 377 11.57 -0.54 13.98
CA ALA A 377 12.85 -0.10 13.45
C ALA A 377 14.01 -0.76 14.20
N ARG A 378 15.18 -0.82 13.56
CA ARG A 378 16.43 -1.17 14.23
C ARG A 378 16.96 0.04 15.00
N ASP A 379 17.51 -0.18 16.19
CA ASP A 379 18.22 0.84 16.97
C ASP A 379 19.75 0.76 16.79
N PRO A 380 20.53 1.73 17.31
CA PRO A 380 21.99 1.71 17.19
C PRO A 380 22.70 0.52 17.88
N ASP A 381 21.99 -0.23 18.73
CA ASP A 381 22.49 -1.42 19.41
C ASP A 381 22.10 -2.71 18.64
N ASP A 382 21.64 -2.56 17.39
CA ASP A 382 21.21 -3.62 16.46
C ASP A 382 19.97 -4.40 16.91
N HIS A 383 19.23 -3.91 17.91
CA HIS A 383 17.96 -4.48 18.36
C HIS A 383 16.80 -3.97 17.50
N ILE A 384 15.74 -4.78 17.34
CA ILE A 384 14.48 -4.27 16.81
C ILE A 384 13.67 -3.66 17.96
N THR A 385 13.24 -2.43 17.78
CA THR A 385 12.35 -1.71 18.71
C THR A 385 11.00 -1.41 18.04
N HIS A 386 9.96 -1.20 18.85
CA HIS A 386 8.57 -1.02 18.38
C HIS A 386 7.80 0.04 19.17
N THR A 387 6.96 0.82 18.47
CA THR A 387 5.89 1.65 19.07
C THR A 387 4.58 1.43 18.31
N TRP A 388 3.44 1.67 18.96
CA TRP A 388 2.11 1.41 18.38
C TRP A 388 1.05 2.39 18.88
N GLN A 389 -0.07 2.44 18.17
CA GLN A 389 -1.27 3.14 18.60
C GLN A 389 -2.12 2.28 19.55
N HIS A 390 -2.73 2.88 20.57
CA HIS A 390 -3.55 2.18 21.58
C HIS A 390 -4.88 1.62 21.06
N GLY A 391 -5.20 1.81 19.78
CA GLY A 391 -6.45 1.36 19.14
C GLY A 391 -7.47 2.49 18.95
N PRO A 392 -8.57 2.22 18.22
CA PRO A 392 -9.52 3.25 17.79
C PRO A 392 -10.30 3.91 18.92
N GLU A 393 -10.53 3.20 20.02
CA GLU A 393 -11.21 3.74 21.20
C GLU A 393 -10.40 4.86 21.89
N GLN A 394 -9.08 4.90 21.67
CA GLN A 394 -8.19 5.94 22.18
C GLN A 394 -7.71 6.90 21.08
N GLY A 395 -8.48 6.99 19.99
CA GLY A 395 -8.13 7.86 18.86
C GLY A 395 -6.79 7.46 18.25
N HIS A 396 -5.93 8.45 18.00
CA HIS A 396 -4.61 8.24 17.38
C HIS A 396 -3.45 8.30 18.39
N ALA A 397 -3.73 8.10 19.67
CA ALA A 397 -2.71 8.09 20.72
C ALA A 397 -1.69 6.97 20.49
N TRP A 398 -0.41 7.32 20.65
CA TRP A 398 0.74 6.42 20.53
C TRP A 398 1.27 6.05 21.89
N ASN A 399 1.94 4.91 21.98
CA ASN A 399 2.68 4.56 23.17
C ASN A 399 3.84 5.54 23.38
N ASP A 400 4.00 6.03 24.62
CA ASP A 400 4.99 7.05 24.97
C ASP A 400 6.45 6.55 24.95
N THR A 401 6.62 5.22 24.97
CA THR A 401 7.93 4.57 24.99
C THR A 401 8.05 3.52 23.91
N TRP A 402 9.27 3.31 23.43
CA TRP A 402 9.57 2.23 22.50
C TRP A 402 9.84 0.95 23.29
N ALA A 403 9.23 -0.15 22.85
CA ALA A 403 9.47 -1.48 23.40
C ALA A 403 10.66 -2.14 22.68
N ASP A 404 11.61 -2.65 23.46
CA ASP A 404 12.69 -3.49 22.94
C ASP A 404 12.18 -4.90 22.63
N MET A 405 12.39 -5.36 21.39
CA MET A 405 12.05 -6.69 20.95
C MET A 405 13.27 -7.60 20.75
N GLY A 406 14.46 -7.11 21.11
CA GLY A 406 15.76 -7.78 20.98
C GLY A 406 16.12 -8.09 19.54
N GLY A 407 17.04 -9.04 19.38
CA GLY A 407 17.63 -9.42 18.09
C GLY A 407 19.04 -8.87 17.91
N THR A 408 19.73 -9.29 16.86
CA THR A 408 21.07 -8.80 16.48
C THR A 408 21.08 -8.61 14.98
N THR A 409 20.62 -7.44 14.55
CA THR A 409 20.14 -7.20 13.18
C THR A 409 21.02 -6.20 12.44
N GLN A 410 21.15 -6.34 11.12
CA GLN A 410 21.88 -5.36 10.28
C GLN A 410 20.98 -4.59 9.33
N GLY A 411 19.84 -5.15 8.94
CA GLY A 411 18.92 -4.54 7.99
C GLY A 411 17.72 -3.87 8.64
N ARG A 412 16.88 -3.27 7.80
CA ARG A 412 15.54 -2.83 8.20
C ARG A 412 14.65 -4.06 8.43
N PRO A 413 13.79 -4.06 9.47
CA PRO A 413 12.79 -5.11 9.61
C PRO A 413 11.76 -5.06 8.48
N THR A 414 11.30 -6.20 8.00
CA THR A 414 10.09 -6.31 7.17
C THR A 414 8.94 -6.79 8.05
N ALA A 415 7.84 -6.03 8.10
CA ALA A 415 6.68 -6.33 8.92
C ALA A 415 5.42 -6.48 8.06
N LEU A 416 4.57 -7.46 8.37
CA LEU A 416 3.27 -7.63 7.76
C LEU A 416 2.27 -8.31 8.70
N ILE A 417 0.98 -8.26 8.33
CA ILE A 417 -0.08 -8.97 9.05
C ILE A 417 -0.21 -10.41 8.51
N GLY A 418 -0.05 -11.37 9.41
CA GLY A 418 -0.21 -12.80 9.19
C GLY A 418 -1.66 -13.23 8.99
N ARG A 419 -1.86 -14.51 8.64
CA ARG A 419 -3.20 -15.05 8.33
C ARG A 419 -4.19 -15.06 9.51
N ASP A 420 -3.67 -14.99 10.73
CA ASP A 420 -4.42 -14.97 11.99
C ASP A 420 -4.64 -13.54 12.52
N GLY A 421 -4.23 -12.52 11.76
CA GLY A 421 -4.29 -11.12 12.18
C GLY A 421 -3.17 -10.69 13.11
N GLY A 422 -2.25 -11.60 13.49
CA GLY A 422 -1.04 -11.28 14.24
C GLY A 422 0.03 -10.68 13.33
N MET A 423 0.88 -9.82 13.89
CA MET A 423 2.03 -9.28 13.15
C MET A 423 3.14 -10.33 13.00
N VAL A 424 3.83 -10.31 11.88
CA VAL A 424 5.03 -11.11 11.62
C VAL A 424 6.16 -10.18 11.18
N LEU A 425 7.33 -10.35 11.80
CA LEU A 425 8.54 -9.60 11.59
C LEU A 425 9.60 -10.49 10.98
N PHE A 426 10.37 -9.95 10.04
CA PHE A 426 11.51 -10.56 9.41
C PHE A 426 12.69 -9.61 9.45
N THR A 427 13.88 -10.10 9.72
CA THR A 427 15.08 -9.26 9.73
C THR A 427 16.32 -10.05 9.35
N ARG A 428 17.25 -9.38 8.68
CA ARG A 428 18.58 -9.92 8.39
C ARG A 428 19.46 -9.73 9.62
N HIS A 429 19.94 -10.84 10.16
CA HIS A 429 20.87 -10.84 11.28
C HIS A 429 22.30 -10.50 10.83
N THR A 430 23.18 -10.18 11.79
CA THR A 430 24.61 -9.87 11.56
C THR A 430 25.40 -10.99 10.89
N ASP A 431 24.91 -12.23 10.97
CA ASP A 431 25.46 -13.39 10.27
C ASP A 431 24.94 -13.55 8.84
N ASN A 432 24.14 -12.59 8.35
CA ASN A 432 23.43 -12.56 7.07
C ASN A 432 22.31 -13.61 6.92
N THR A 433 21.94 -14.31 7.98
CA THR A 433 20.77 -15.20 7.95
C THR A 433 19.49 -14.42 8.17
N LEU A 434 18.39 -14.94 7.65
CA LEU A 434 17.07 -14.40 7.91
C LEU A 434 16.54 -14.97 9.23
N HIS A 435 16.03 -14.10 10.09
CA HIS A 435 15.25 -14.48 11.26
C HIS A 435 13.85 -13.91 11.18
N HIS A 436 12.93 -14.56 11.89
CA HIS A 436 11.57 -14.08 12.01
C HIS A 436 11.03 -14.19 13.44
N ARG A 437 9.97 -13.43 13.70
CA ARG A 437 9.22 -13.42 14.97
C ARG A 437 7.75 -13.12 14.66
N TRP A 438 6.81 -13.66 15.42
CA TRP A 438 5.38 -13.47 15.16
C TRP A 438 4.56 -13.33 16.43
N GLN A 439 3.41 -12.67 16.32
CA GLN A 439 2.36 -12.69 17.34
C GLN A 439 1.42 -13.87 17.12
N THR A 440 0.85 -14.39 18.21
CA THR A 440 -0.28 -15.33 18.13
C THR A 440 -1.60 -14.54 18.07
N GLY A 441 -2.08 -14.22 16.86
CA GLY A 441 -3.26 -13.37 16.65
C GLY A 441 -3.05 -11.89 16.99
N THR A 442 -4.08 -11.08 16.74
CA THR A 442 -4.01 -9.62 16.96
C THR A 442 -3.84 -9.28 18.44
N GLY A 443 -2.74 -8.60 18.78
CA GLY A 443 -2.43 -8.20 20.17
C GLY A 443 -1.99 -9.35 21.08
N GLY A 444 -1.76 -10.54 20.53
CA GLY A 444 -1.26 -11.68 21.28
C GLY A 444 0.23 -11.58 21.63
N PRO A 445 0.75 -12.51 22.47
CA PRO A 445 2.16 -12.57 22.80
C PRO A 445 3.02 -12.81 21.56
N TRP A 446 4.25 -12.30 21.61
CA TRP A 446 5.26 -12.52 20.60
C TRP A 446 6.06 -13.80 20.88
N SER A 447 6.38 -14.56 19.83
CA SER A 447 7.31 -15.70 19.89
C SER A 447 8.74 -15.27 20.24
N HIS A 448 9.70 -16.20 20.34
CA HIS A 448 11.13 -15.85 20.29
C HIS A 448 11.58 -15.66 18.83
N TRP A 449 12.67 -14.91 18.62
CA TRP A 449 13.34 -14.87 17.32
C TRP A 449 13.75 -16.28 16.90
N SER A 450 13.35 -16.69 15.70
CA SER A 450 13.65 -18.02 15.16
C SER A 450 14.39 -17.88 13.82
N PRO A 451 15.46 -18.67 13.59
CA PRO A 451 16.20 -18.62 12.34
C PRO A 451 15.41 -19.27 11.19
N LEU A 452 15.48 -18.68 10.01
CA LEU A 452 15.00 -19.21 8.73
C LEU A 452 16.16 -19.56 7.77
N GLY A 453 17.41 -19.39 8.21
CA GLY A 453 18.60 -19.63 7.42
C GLY A 453 18.69 -18.68 6.22
N GLY A 454 19.17 -19.19 5.09
CA GLY A 454 19.50 -18.37 3.93
C GLY A 454 20.74 -17.52 4.16
N ARG A 455 21.18 -16.79 3.13
CA ARG A 455 22.28 -15.83 3.22
C ARG A 455 21.94 -14.64 2.36
N LEU A 456 21.49 -13.56 2.98
CA LEU A 456 20.98 -12.37 2.29
C LEU A 456 21.97 -11.21 2.39
N THR A 457 22.02 -10.34 1.39
CA THR A 457 22.81 -9.09 1.44
C THR A 457 21.96 -7.84 1.58
N ASP A 458 20.64 -7.98 1.45
CA ASP A 458 19.67 -6.89 1.42
C ASP A 458 18.46 -7.25 2.28
N ASP A 459 17.60 -6.26 2.56
CA ASP A 459 16.36 -6.50 3.30
C ASP A 459 15.46 -7.52 2.57
N PRO A 460 14.85 -8.46 3.30
CA PRO A 460 13.96 -9.47 2.72
C PRO A 460 12.66 -8.84 2.25
N ALA A 461 12.08 -9.42 1.21
CA ALA A 461 10.74 -9.09 0.76
C ALA A 461 9.78 -10.24 1.08
N VAL A 462 8.64 -9.92 1.70
CA VAL A 462 7.73 -10.92 2.26
C VAL A 462 6.29 -10.65 1.89
N VAL A 463 5.60 -11.64 1.36
CA VAL A 463 4.16 -11.55 1.03
C VAL A 463 3.38 -12.68 1.67
N LEU A 464 2.13 -12.41 2.02
CA LEU A 464 1.19 -13.42 2.49
C LEU A 464 0.30 -13.84 1.32
N ASN A 465 0.48 -15.06 0.83
CA ASN A 465 -0.24 -15.60 -0.31
C ASN A 465 -1.76 -15.68 -0.03
N PRO A 466 -2.62 -15.73 -1.07
CA PRO A 466 -4.06 -15.96 -0.92
C PRO A 466 -4.41 -17.20 -0.08
N SER A 467 -3.58 -18.25 -0.16
CA SER A 467 -3.68 -19.48 0.62
C SER A 467 -3.35 -19.33 2.11
N GLY A 468 -2.83 -18.18 2.55
CA GLY A 468 -2.57 -17.87 3.97
C GLY A 468 -1.20 -18.32 4.48
N ASP A 469 -0.30 -18.72 3.59
CA ASP A 469 1.12 -18.95 3.84
C ASP A 469 1.97 -17.77 3.39
N LEU A 470 3.11 -17.59 4.04
CA LEU A 470 4.08 -16.54 3.73
C LEU A 470 5.12 -17.03 2.73
N SER A 471 5.46 -16.19 1.76
CA SER A 471 6.62 -16.34 0.86
C SER A 471 7.64 -15.27 1.17
N VAL A 472 8.93 -15.64 1.26
CA VAL A 472 10.04 -14.71 1.51
C VAL A 472 11.06 -14.82 0.39
N PHE A 473 11.49 -13.66 -0.11
CA PHE A 473 12.50 -13.50 -1.12
C PHE A 473 13.67 -12.71 -0.57
N GLY A 474 14.87 -12.98 -1.09
CA GLY A 474 16.04 -12.15 -0.80
C GLY A 474 17.16 -12.34 -1.81
N ARG A 475 18.02 -11.33 -1.91
CA ARG A 475 19.22 -11.34 -2.73
C ARG A 475 20.39 -11.96 -1.98
N ASP A 476 21.08 -12.91 -2.59
CA ASP A 476 22.27 -13.55 -2.03
C ASP A 476 23.57 -12.78 -2.37
N PRO A 477 24.74 -13.15 -1.79
CA PRO A 477 26.02 -12.50 -2.07
C PRO A 477 26.49 -12.57 -3.52
N GLN A 478 25.94 -13.49 -4.32
CA GLN A 478 26.21 -13.63 -5.75
C GLN A 478 25.27 -12.76 -6.60
N GLY A 479 24.33 -12.05 -5.97
CA GLY A 479 23.35 -11.20 -6.65
C GLY A 479 22.13 -11.96 -7.15
N ARG A 480 21.99 -13.24 -6.82
CA ARG A 480 20.86 -14.07 -7.23
C ARG A 480 19.69 -13.88 -6.29
N VAL A 481 18.48 -14.05 -6.81
CA VAL A 481 17.28 -14.09 -5.98
C VAL A 481 17.12 -15.49 -5.42
N THR A 482 16.79 -15.57 -4.14
CA THR A 482 16.46 -16.81 -3.44
C THR A 482 15.08 -16.69 -2.81
N HIS A 483 14.38 -17.81 -2.64
CA HIS A 483 13.00 -17.85 -2.15
C HIS A 483 12.74 -19.03 -1.22
N THR A 484 12.03 -18.80 -0.11
CA THR A 484 11.46 -19.86 0.75
C THR A 484 10.03 -19.50 1.13
N TRP A 485 9.22 -20.49 1.55
CA TRP A 485 7.81 -20.29 1.86
C TRP A 485 7.35 -21.18 3.02
N GLN A 486 6.25 -20.80 3.66
CA GLN A 486 5.59 -21.62 4.68
C GLN A 486 4.93 -22.85 4.05
N ARG A 487 4.92 -23.98 4.77
CA ARG A 487 4.33 -25.26 4.32
C ARG A 487 2.80 -25.28 4.30
N GLY A 488 2.15 -24.11 4.35
CA GLY A 488 0.70 -23.98 4.37
C GLY A 488 0.06 -23.94 5.77
N PRO A 489 -1.24 -23.62 5.85
CA PRO A 489 -1.91 -23.38 7.12
C PRO A 489 -1.99 -24.55 8.10
N ALA A 490 -2.03 -25.77 7.58
CA ALA A 490 -2.05 -26.99 8.39
C ALA A 490 -0.76 -27.21 9.20
N HIS A 491 0.34 -26.56 8.83
CA HIS A 491 1.65 -26.72 9.44
C HIS A 491 2.05 -25.51 10.32
N GLY A 492 1.09 -24.70 10.75
CA GLY A 492 1.36 -23.56 11.62
C GLY A 492 2.31 -22.55 10.96
N HIS A 493 3.40 -22.21 11.64
CA HIS A 493 4.44 -21.29 11.16
C HIS A 493 5.66 -22.01 10.56
N ALA A 494 5.56 -23.30 10.23
CA ALA A 494 6.67 -24.07 9.67
C ALA A 494 7.01 -23.64 8.23
N TRP A 495 8.31 -23.58 7.93
CA TRP A 495 8.87 -23.18 6.64
C TRP A 495 9.44 -24.36 5.87
N ASN A 496 9.60 -24.20 4.57
CA ASN A 496 10.44 -25.09 3.79
C ASN A 496 11.89 -25.05 4.34
N ASP A 497 12.54 -26.21 4.39
CA ASP A 497 13.88 -26.34 4.98
C ASP A 497 14.99 -25.79 4.08
N THR A 498 14.67 -25.45 2.83
CA THR A 498 15.62 -24.98 1.82
C THR A 498 15.16 -23.68 1.18
N TRP A 499 16.14 -22.94 0.68
CA TRP A 499 15.94 -21.78 -0.18
C TRP A 499 16.07 -22.22 -1.63
N ALA A 500 15.04 -21.95 -2.42
CA ALA A 500 15.05 -22.16 -3.85
C ALA A 500 15.84 -21.03 -4.53
N ASP A 501 16.70 -21.41 -5.49
CA ASP A 501 17.35 -20.47 -6.39
C ASP A 501 16.36 -19.99 -7.44
N MET A 502 16.18 -18.67 -7.51
CA MET A 502 15.31 -17.99 -8.45
C MET A 502 16.11 -17.33 -9.58
N GLU A 503 17.40 -17.64 -9.70
CA GLU A 503 18.32 -17.08 -10.69
C GLU A 503 18.39 -15.53 -10.59
N GLY A 504 18.66 -14.86 -11.71
CA GLY A 504 18.78 -13.40 -11.78
C GLY A 504 20.15 -12.90 -11.34
N ASN A 505 20.40 -11.62 -11.64
CA ASN A 505 21.63 -10.90 -11.25
C ASN A 505 21.27 -9.46 -10.89
N LEU A 506 20.68 -9.29 -9.71
CA LEU A 506 20.19 -8.00 -9.25
C LEU A 506 21.33 -7.18 -8.66
N ALA A 507 21.26 -5.87 -8.87
CA ALA A 507 22.07 -4.90 -8.16
C ALA A 507 21.67 -4.86 -6.66
N PRO A 508 22.63 -4.62 -5.75
CA PRO A 508 22.30 -4.34 -4.35
C PRO A 508 21.49 -3.04 -4.23
N SER A 509 20.79 -2.89 -3.12
CA SER A 509 20.21 -1.59 -2.76
C SER A 509 21.32 -0.56 -2.45
N PRO A 510 21.10 0.74 -2.73
CA PRO A 510 22.05 1.79 -2.37
C PRO A 510 22.39 1.83 -0.87
N GLU A 511 21.44 1.48 -0.01
CA GLU A 511 21.63 1.38 1.44
C GLU A 511 22.59 0.23 1.80
N ALA A 512 22.41 -0.95 1.20
CA ALA A 512 23.31 -2.08 1.42
C ALA A 512 24.76 -1.77 0.97
N THR A 513 24.95 -0.90 -0.03
CA THR A 513 26.30 -0.47 -0.42
C THR A 513 26.92 0.50 0.60
N ALA A 514 26.13 1.37 1.23
CA ALA A 514 26.62 2.31 2.24
C ALA A 514 27.02 1.60 3.54
N ASP A 515 26.23 0.61 3.97
CA ASP A 515 26.56 -0.23 5.13
C ASP A 515 27.85 -1.03 4.95
N ALA A 516 28.16 -1.44 3.70
CA ALA A 516 29.37 -2.19 3.39
C ALA A 516 30.64 -1.30 3.35
N THR A 517 30.50 0.00 3.06
CA THR A 517 31.64 0.93 2.94
C THR A 517 31.85 1.82 4.17
N GLY A 518 30.89 1.87 5.10
CA GLY A 518 30.98 2.65 6.34
C GLY A 518 30.82 4.17 6.16
N ASP A 519 30.36 4.63 4.99
CA ASP A 519 30.18 6.05 4.66
C ASP A 519 28.70 6.44 4.71
N GLU A 520 28.22 6.89 5.88
CA GLU A 520 26.94 7.65 6.01
C GLU A 520 27.14 9.16 5.74
N ALA A 521 28.19 9.56 5.00
CA ALA A 521 28.41 10.98 4.68
C ALA A 521 27.53 11.40 3.48
N GLY A 522 26.58 12.30 3.74
CA GLY A 522 25.66 12.85 2.76
C GLY A 522 26.34 13.28 1.45
N VAL A 523 25.77 12.83 0.33
CA VAL A 523 26.23 13.19 -1.02
C VAL A 523 25.91 14.66 -1.28
N GLY A 524 26.82 15.53 -0.84
CA GLY A 524 26.94 16.89 -1.35
C GLY A 524 27.48 16.84 -2.77
N VAL A 525 26.68 17.29 -3.73
CA VAL A 525 27.10 17.45 -5.13
C VAL A 525 28.16 18.56 -5.20
N GLY A 526 29.43 18.17 -5.18
CA GLY A 526 30.54 19.02 -5.58
C GLY A 526 30.67 19.00 -7.10
N VAL A 527 30.26 20.08 -7.76
CA VAL A 527 30.53 20.32 -9.18
C VAL A 527 32.03 20.56 -9.32
N GLY A 528 32.76 19.55 -9.78
CA GLY A 528 34.16 19.64 -10.17
C GLY A 528 34.31 19.17 -11.61
N SER A 529 34.41 20.14 -12.52
CA SER A 529 34.93 19.93 -13.87
C SER A 529 36.28 19.22 -13.79
N ASP A 530 36.50 18.18 -14.60
CA ASP A 530 37.76 18.03 -15.33
C ASP A 530 37.63 16.94 -16.41
N ALA A 531 37.45 17.43 -17.63
CA ALA A 531 37.89 16.76 -18.82
C ALA A 531 39.39 17.00 -18.97
N ALA A 532 40.22 15.96 -18.85
CA ALA A 532 41.44 15.70 -19.63
C ALA A 532 42.39 14.78 -18.87
N ALA A 533 42.41 13.49 -19.23
CA ALA A 533 43.55 12.62 -18.96
C ALA A 533 43.80 11.73 -20.19
N ALA A 534 44.44 12.31 -21.20
CA ALA A 534 45.13 11.55 -22.23
C ALA A 534 46.41 12.29 -22.64
N ALA A 535 47.52 11.56 -22.54
CA ALA A 535 48.86 11.87 -23.04
C ALA A 535 49.67 12.95 -22.29
N ALA A 536 50.72 12.53 -21.57
CA ALA A 536 52.08 12.50 -22.12
C ALA A 536 53.13 12.25 -21.02
N ALA A 537 53.85 11.14 -21.13
CA ALA A 537 55.18 10.99 -20.56
C ALA A 537 56.19 11.35 -21.66
N ALA A 538 57.02 12.37 -21.44
CA ALA A 538 58.43 12.41 -21.84
C ALA A 538 59.08 13.79 -21.63
N ALA A 539 60.27 13.74 -21.04
CA ALA A 539 61.44 14.60 -21.25
C ALA A 539 61.48 16.02 -20.67
N ALA A 540 62.44 16.17 -19.74
CA ALA A 540 62.98 17.41 -19.20
C ALA A 540 64.00 18.06 -20.15
N ALA A 541 64.02 19.40 -20.21
CA ALA A 541 65.20 20.28 -20.25
C ALA A 541 64.76 21.76 -20.37
N ALA A 542 65.31 22.62 -19.51
CA ALA A 542 65.21 24.10 -19.53
C ALA A 542 66.18 24.71 -20.60
N PRO A 543 66.37 26.05 -20.77
CA PRO A 543 65.78 27.22 -20.07
C PRO A 543 65.44 28.48 -20.94
N ALA A 544 64.78 29.45 -20.29
CA ALA A 544 64.88 30.93 -20.35
C ALA A 544 64.88 31.76 -21.67
N ALA A 545 63.98 32.77 -21.67
CA ALA A 545 63.98 34.12 -22.29
C ALA A 545 62.60 34.35 -22.92
N GLY A 546 61.88 35.48 -22.82
CA GLY A 546 62.19 36.88 -22.56
C GLY A 546 60.91 37.66 -22.90
N THR A 547 60.61 38.74 -22.18
CA THR A 547 59.54 39.70 -22.50
C THR A 547 59.89 40.55 -23.72
N PRO A 548 58.89 41.11 -24.44
CA PRO A 548 58.75 42.58 -24.39
C PRO A 548 57.31 43.15 -24.52
N GLU A 549 57.11 44.28 -23.84
CA GLU A 549 56.46 45.56 -24.24
C GLU A 549 55.19 45.59 -25.13
N VAL A 550 53.99 45.82 -24.54
CA VAL A 550 53.24 47.10 -24.35
C VAL A 550 53.57 48.29 -25.30
N PRO A 551 52.72 49.30 -25.68
CA PRO A 551 51.26 49.63 -25.53
C PRO A 551 50.64 50.29 -26.83
N PRO A 552 49.73 51.32 -26.81
CA PRO A 552 48.46 51.58 -26.10
C PRO A 552 47.29 51.88 -27.07
N GLN A 553 46.04 52.02 -26.60
CA GLN A 553 45.22 53.27 -26.57
C GLN A 553 43.76 52.83 -26.85
N HIS A 554 42.65 53.40 -26.36
CA HIS A 554 42.35 54.64 -25.67
C HIS A 554 41.02 54.48 -24.88
N ARG A 555 40.89 55.34 -23.86
CA ARG A 555 39.74 55.75 -22.99
C ARG A 555 38.35 55.67 -23.66
N THR A 556 37.24 55.45 -22.95
CA THR A 556 36.59 56.42 -22.03
C THR A 556 35.48 55.79 -21.14
N SER A 557 35.42 56.20 -19.86
CA SER A 557 34.25 56.13 -18.94
C SER A 557 33.23 57.26 -19.26
N PRO A 558 32.12 57.53 -18.51
CA PRO A 558 31.53 56.86 -17.32
C PRO A 558 29.98 56.68 -17.33
N LEU A 559 29.49 55.99 -16.27
CA LEU A 559 28.20 56.00 -15.52
C LEU A 559 27.16 57.12 -15.82
N PRO A 560 25.84 56.89 -15.58
CA PRO A 560 25.27 56.98 -14.21
C PRO A 560 24.14 56.00 -13.82
N LYS A 561 23.96 55.90 -12.49
CA LYS A 561 22.80 55.38 -11.77
C LYS A 561 21.77 56.49 -11.60
N ASP A 562 20.47 56.16 -11.67
CA ASP A 562 19.31 56.78 -11.01
C ASP A 562 18.24 55.66 -10.94
N GLU A 563 17.75 55.21 -9.79
CA GLU A 563 16.80 55.82 -8.83
C GLU A 563 15.31 55.64 -9.23
N MET A 564 14.54 55.15 -8.23
CA MET A 564 13.13 55.50 -7.93
C MET A 564 11.96 54.52 -8.27
N ASP A 565 11.40 54.02 -7.17
CA ASP A 565 9.97 54.02 -6.74
C ASP A 565 8.91 52.99 -7.20
N ARG A 566 8.33 52.36 -6.14
CA ARG A 566 6.89 52.11 -5.81
C ARG A 566 6.07 51.20 -6.75
N ALA A 567 5.14 50.36 -6.27
CA ALA A 567 4.30 50.38 -5.07
C ALA A 567 3.95 48.95 -4.60
#